data_AF-A0A8T5MQS8-F1
#
_entry.id   AF-A0A8T5MQS8-F1
#
_cell.length_a   1.000
_cell.length_b   1.000
_cell.length_c   1.000
_cell.angle_alpha   90.00
_cell.angle_beta   90.00
_cell.angle_gamma   90.00
#
_symmetry.space_group_name_H-M   'P 1'
#
loop_
_entity.id
_entity.type
_entity.pdbx_description
1 polymer ?
#
loop_
_entity_poly.entity_id
_entity_poly.type
_entity_poly.pdbx_seq_one_letter_code
_entity_poly.pdbx_strand_id
1 'polypeptide(L)'
;MNKRGLSAVVATIIIVLLVLVAVAVIWGVLNNFIFKGSRSITLGQFGIDMVIESAAINYTSGIAMVKVARNPGVSDEKVIAIIFIVEDHKNSDAFREDVGDFKVYEKRTFYLNLTTSEILNISDVYKISIVPIFISSASGIETVGPQMGGYGFGGNIQINSTTNLCTQNSDCGIDYWISGSEFCNGNGTQVLRYKKIFQCYSGFCQNTIQAFIVETCLGSEVCYAGQCISEQISCTPENVTQDCGMSGFVGFPYCYNNPPPEKIVQSYRDISCVNNACAESITEQTVELCNGTEVCGGGIGDPECFEPVECAANADCSPGEICDEGSCVPEEVALSGNVSSPWPPGVNEYFVSPNLPRIPGTINYVGYRIIFPGSDEARCLTVREFVYPNSTQYDSYIRLDFSQTNISSGDYFEIWQTSYICSTI
;
A
#
# COMPACT_ATOMS: atom_id res chain seq x y z
N MET A 1 14.68 28.63 79.51
CA MET A 1 14.89 28.93 78.07
C MET A 1 15.33 27.65 77.38
N ASN A 2 14.60 27.19 76.34
CA ASN A 2 15.02 26.29 75.25
C ASN A 2 13.81 25.54 74.66
N LYS A 3 12.95 26.26 73.93
CA LYS A 3 11.91 25.69 73.03
C LYS A 3 12.16 26.10 71.56
N ARG A 4 13.42 26.28 71.16
CA ARG A 4 13.80 26.79 69.82
C ARG A 4 13.98 25.71 68.74
N GLY A 5 13.82 24.42 69.06
CA GLY A 5 14.03 23.34 68.09
C GLY A 5 12.81 22.96 67.23
N LEU A 6 11.58 23.15 67.74
CA LEU A 6 10.38 22.61 67.08
C LEU A 6 9.90 23.42 65.87
N SER A 7 10.19 24.73 65.85
CA SER A 7 9.78 25.60 64.73
C SER A 7 10.58 25.37 63.44
N ALA A 8 11.80 24.86 63.55
CA ALA A 8 12.65 24.60 62.38
C ALA A 8 12.17 23.36 61.61
N VAL A 9 11.77 22.30 62.34
CA VAL A 9 11.29 21.04 61.73
C VAL A 9 9.95 21.24 61.03
N VAL A 10 9.05 22.03 61.60
CA VAL A 10 7.76 22.33 60.95
C VAL A 10 7.97 23.15 59.67
N ALA A 11 8.92 24.09 59.67
CA ALA A 11 9.23 24.88 58.49
C ALA A 11 9.83 24.04 57.35
N THR A 12 10.73 23.11 57.65
CA THR A 12 11.32 22.24 56.61
C THR A 12 10.29 21.30 55.99
N ILE A 13 9.37 20.75 56.78
CA ILE A 13 8.29 19.89 56.26
C ILE A 13 7.36 20.68 55.33
N ILE A 14 7.00 21.92 55.68
CA ILE A 14 6.14 22.77 54.83
C ILE A 14 6.86 23.13 53.52
N ILE A 15 8.17 23.42 53.57
CA ILE A 15 8.95 23.74 52.37
C ILE A 15 9.02 22.52 51.43
N VAL A 16 9.30 21.33 51.95
CA VAL A 16 9.35 20.10 51.13
C VAL A 16 7.98 19.84 50.47
N LEU A 17 6.89 20.01 51.22
CA LEU A 17 5.54 19.81 50.70
C LEU A 17 5.18 20.82 49.61
N LEU A 18 5.57 22.08 49.75
CA LEU A 18 5.38 23.10 48.71
C LEU A 18 6.17 22.80 47.43
N VAL A 19 7.40 22.29 47.56
CA VAL A 19 8.22 21.91 46.39
C VAL A 19 7.56 20.76 45.62
N LEU A 20 7.01 19.76 46.32
CA LEU A 20 6.32 18.64 45.65
C LEU A 20 5.07 19.10 44.88
N VAL A 21 4.30 20.03 45.44
CA VAL A 21 3.14 20.62 44.74
C VAL A 21 3.59 21.40 43.50
N ALA A 22 4.66 22.18 43.60
CA ALA A 22 5.19 22.93 42.46
C ALA A 22 5.63 22.00 41.32
N VAL A 23 6.32 20.88 41.63
CA VAL A 23 6.73 19.88 40.63
C VAL A 23 5.51 19.25 39.94
N ALA A 24 4.46 18.91 40.70
CA ALA A 24 3.24 18.33 40.14
C ALA A 24 2.53 19.29 39.16
N VAL A 25 2.47 20.58 39.49
CA VAL A 25 1.86 21.61 38.62
C VAL A 25 2.69 21.79 37.34
N ILE A 26 4.02 21.89 37.46
CA ILE A 26 4.91 22.01 36.30
C ILE A 26 4.78 20.79 35.39
N TRP A 27 4.74 19.58 35.96
CA TRP A 27 4.55 18.34 35.21
C TRP A 27 3.22 18.33 34.46
N GLY A 28 2.12 18.78 35.08
CA GLY A 28 0.81 18.86 34.43
C GLY A 28 0.78 19.79 33.20
N VAL A 29 1.53 20.90 33.24
CA VAL A 29 1.65 21.83 32.12
C VAL A 29 2.56 21.28 31.03
N LEU A 30 3.73 20.74 31.39
CA LEU A 30 4.67 20.15 30.45
C LEU A 30 4.08 18.93 29.73
N ASN A 31 3.34 18.08 30.46
CA ASN A 31 2.72 16.90 29.88
C ASN A 31 1.69 17.27 28.81
N ASN A 32 0.87 18.30 29.06
CA ASN A 32 -0.08 18.79 28.07
C ASN A 32 0.59 19.44 26.84
N PHE A 33 1.77 20.03 27.00
CA PHE A 33 2.49 20.67 25.90
C PHE A 33 3.27 19.65 25.05
N ILE A 34 3.95 18.69 25.69
CA ILE A 34 4.72 17.63 25.02
C ILE A 34 3.80 16.69 24.24
N PHE A 35 2.65 16.29 24.83
CA PHE A 35 1.70 15.39 24.15
C PHE A 35 0.88 16.08 23.05
N LYS A 36 0.81 17.42 23.02
CA LYS A 36 0.15 18.18 21.94
C LYS A 36 1.12 18.62 20.84
N GLY A 37 2.40 18.82 21.15
CA GLY A 37 3.43 19.20 20.19
C GLY A 37 3.95 18.06 19.31
N SER A 38 3.76 16.79 19.70
CA SER A 38 4.29 15.63 18.96
C SER A 38 3.40 15.15 17.79
N ARG A 39 2.26 15.79 17.52
CA ARG A 39 1.28 15.34 16.52
C ARG A 39 1.45 15.92 15.10
N SER A 40 2.56 16.60 14.76
CA SER A 40 2.64 17.36 13.50
C SER A 40 3.82 17.07 12.56
N ILE A 41 4.31 15.83 12.50
CA ILE A 41 5.18 15.41 11.38
C ILE A 41 4.52 14.22 10.70
N THR A 42 3.65 14.53 9.74
CA THR A 42 2.89 13.58 8.94
C THR A 42 3.80 12.88 7.95
N LEU A 43 4.38 11.75 8.37
CA LEU A 43 5.14 10.82 7.51
C LEU A 43 4.30 10.22 6.37
N GLY A 44 2.96 10.28 6.47
CA GLY A 44 2.03 9.78 5.45
C GLY A 44 2.20 10.44 4.08
N GLN A 45 2.72 11.68 4.01
CA GLN A 45 2.90 12.37 2.73
C GLN A 45 3.98 11.76 1.84
N PHE A 46 5.00 11.08 2.36
CA PHE A 46 6.14 10.61 1.55
C PHE A 46 6.32 9.10 1.52
N GLY A 47 5.39 8.35 2.11
CA GLY A 47 5.53 6.90 2.24
C GLY A 47 4.65 6.06 1.33
N ILE A 48 3.71 6.66 0.59
CA ILE A 48 2.94 5.90 -0.40
C ILE A 48 3.81 5.74 -1.63
N ASP A 49 4.08 4.50 -2.06
CA ASP A 49 4.77 4.19 -3.31
C ASP A 49 3.76 3.62 -4.31
N MET A 50 3.69 4.20 -5.50
CA MET A 50 2.83 3.79 -6.59
C MET A 50 3.56 4.04 -7.89
N VAL A 51 3.42 3.11 -8.81
CA VAL A 51 4.08 3.12 -10.10
C VAL A 51 3.06 2.87 -11.20
N ILE A 52 3.22 3.55 -12.33
CA ILE A 52 2.50 3.22 -13.55
C ILE A 52 3.23 2.03 -14.20
N GLU A 53 2.62 0.84 -14.19
CA GLU A 53 3.19 -0.35 -14.83
C GLU A 53 3.13 -0.24 -16.35
N SER A 54 2.01 0.25 -16.86
CA SER A 54 1.81 0.49 -18.29
C SER A 54 0.81 1.61 -18.54
N ALA A 55 0.96 2.30 -19.66
CA ALA A 55 -0.06 3.20 -20.15
C ALA A 55 -0.18 3.08 -21.68
N ALA A 56 -1.39 3.24 -22.20
CA ALA A 56 -1.68 3.27 -23.62
C ALA A 56 -2.75 4.32 -23.92
N ILE A 57 -2.61 5.07 -25.01
CA ILE A 57 -3.59 6.07 -25.44
C ILE A 57 -4.19 5.63 -26.77
N ASN A 58 -5.53 5.59 -26.83
CA ASN A 58 -6.23 5.49 -28.10
C ASN A 58 -6.49 6.91 -28.63
N TYR A 59 -5.64 7.37 -29.55
CA TYR A 59 -5.73 8.73 -30.11
C TYR A 59 -7.03 9.01 -30.89
N THR A 60 -7.74 7.96 -31.33
CA THR A 60 -9.00 8.10 -32.05
C THR A 60 -10.17 8.36 -31.10
N SER A 61 -10.23 7.63 -29.97
CA SER A 61 -11.28 7.83 -28.96
C SER A 61 -10.91 8.88 -27.90
N GLY A 62 -9.63 9.20 -27.77
CA GLY A 62 -9.08 10.05 -26.72
C GLY A 62 -9.09 9.41 -25.33
N ILE A 63 -9.22 8.09 -25.24
CA ILE A 63 -9.19 7.36 -23.95
C ILE A 63 -7.77 6.86 -23.68
N ALA A 64 -7.23 7.21 -22.52
CA ALA A 64 -5.99 6.65 -21.99
C ALA A 64 -6.29 5.53 -20.99
N MET A 65 -5.65 4.38 -21.18
CA MET A 65 -5.68 3.24 -20.27
C MET A 65 -4.37 3.23 -19.48
N VAL A 66 -4.43 3.36 -18.16
CA VAL A 66 -3.26 3.48 -17.28
C VAL A 66 -3.33 2.41 -16.19
N LYS A 67 -2.41 1.45 -16.19
CA LYS A 67 -2.28 0.44 -15.15
C LYS A 67 -1.34 0.94 -14.07
N VAL A 68 -1.86 1.10 -12.85
CA VAL A 68 -1.13 1.58 -11.67
C VAL A 68 -1.01 0.44 -10.68
N ALA A 69 0.17 0.26 -10.10
CA ALA A 69 0.40 -0.63 -8.96
C ALA A 69 0.78 0.21 -7.73
N ARG A 70 0.24 -0.14 -6.56
CA ARG A 70 0.72 0.39 -5.28
C ARG A 70 1.79 -0.55 -4.73
N ASN A 71 2.99 -0.06 -4.50
CA ASN A 71 4.09 -0.83 -3.91
C ASN A 71 4.06 -0.75 -2.37
N PRO A 72 4.85 -1.58 -1.67
CA PRO A 72 4.92 -1.64 -0.20
C PRO A 72 5.18 -0.32 0.52
N GLY A 73 5.80 0.67 -0.14
CA GLY A 73 6.03 1.99 0.44
C GLY A 73 6.65 1.96 1.85
N VAL A 74 6.49 3.06 2.59
CA VAL A 74 6.73 3.14 4.05
C VAL A 74 5.52 3.72 4.79
N SER A 75 4.36 3.76 4.14
CA SER A 75 3.13 4.32 4.68
C SER A 75 1.91 3.48 4.31
N ASP A 76 1.17 3.12 5.35
CA ASP A 76 -0.07 2.33 5.26
C ASP A 76 -1.31 3.25 5.24
N GLU A 77 -1.13 4.52 4.86
CA GLU A 77 -2.23 5.47 4.76
C GLU A 77 -3.25 4.99 3.71
N LYS A 78 -4.53 5.25 3.98
CA LYS A 78 -5.63 4.82 3.10
C LYS A 78 -5.70 5.73 1.88
N VAL A 79 -5.30 5.21 0.71
CA VAL A 79 -5.40 5.93 -0.57
C VAL A 79 -6.84 5.86 -1.06
N ILE A 80 -7.48 7.02 -1.15
CA ILE A 80 -8.90 7.17 -1.49
C ILE A 80 -9.12 7.68 -2.91
N ALA A 81 -8.14 8.36 -3.51
CA ALA A 81 -8.18 8.84 -4.89
C ALA A 81 -6.76 8.93 -5.48
N ILE A 82 -6.67 9.00 -6.81
CA ILE A 82 -5.43 9.22 -7.55
C ILE A 82 -5.67 10.36 -8.54
N ILE A 83 -4.77 11.34 -8.58
CA ILE A 83 -4.75 12.36 -9.64
C ILE A 83 -3.77 11.92 -10.71
N PHE A 84 -4.25 11.76 -11.93
CA PHE A 84 -3.44 11.56 -13.12
C PHE A 84 -3.12 12.92 -13.72
N ILE A 85 -1.84 13.28 -13.75
CA ILE A 85 -1.35 14.48 -14.43
C ILE A 85 -0.91 14.05 -15.82
N VAL A 86 -1.60 14.55 -16.85
CA VAL A 86 -1.30 14.26 -18.26
C VAL A 86 -0.63 15.49 -18.86
N GLU A 87 0.50 15.30 -19.53
CA GLU A 87 1.30 16.36 -20.12
C GLU A 87 1.44 16.16 -21.63
N ASP A 88 1.10 17.21 -22.38
CA ASP A 88 1.55 17.40 -23.76
C ASP A 88 2.77 18.34 -23.78
N HIS A 89 3.40 18.56 -24.92
CA HIS A 89 4.62 19.39 -24.99
C HIS A 89 4.45 20.87 -24.59
N LYS A 90 3.21 21.35 -24.35
CA LYS A 90 2.88 22.75 -24.03
C LYS A 90 2.03 22.91 -22.77
N ASN A 91 1.14 21.97 -22.48
CA ASN A 91 0.10 22.06 -21.47
C ASN A 91 0.10 20.80 -20.58
N SER A 92 -0.49 20.95 -19.41
CA SER A 92 -0.74 19.86 -18.47
C SER A 92 -2.15 19.97 -17.91
N ASP A 93 -2.83 18.85 -17.74
CA ASP A 93 -4.14 18.77 -17.10
C ASP A 93 -4.20 17.60 -16.10
N ALA A 94 -5.15 17.66 -15.16
CA ALA A 94 -5.25 16.76 -14.03
C ALA A 94 -6.62 16.06 -13.97
N PHE A 95 -6.61 14.74 -13.90
CA PHE A 95 -7.79 13.89 -13.84
C PHE A 95 -7.82 13.17 -12.49
N ARG A 96 -8.84 13.43 -11.66
CA ARG A 96 -9.00 12.74 -10.37
C ARG A 96 -9.90 11.51 -10.55
N GLU A 97 -9.39 10.37 -10.12
CA GLU A 97 -10.13 9.11 -10.02
C GLU A 97 -10.25 8.68 -8.57
N ASP A 98 -11.47 8.51 -8.08
CA ASP A 98 -11.71 8.00 -6.73
C ASP A 98 -11.57 6.47 -6.71
N VAL A 99 -10.75 5.96 -5.80
CA VAL A 99 -10.42 4.53 -5.66
C VAL A 99 -10.99 3.90 -4.39
N GLY A 100 -11.47 4.72 -3.45
CA GLY A 100 -12.05 4.28 -2.18
C GLY A 100 -11.03 3.75 -1.19
N ASP A 101 -10.39 2.62 -1.50
CA ASP A 101 -9.26 2.06 -0.78
C ASP A 101 -8.37 1.33 -1.78
N PHE A 102 -7.23 1.93 -2.15
CA PHE A 102 -6.26 1.30 -3.05
C PHE A 102 -5.14 0.68 -2.21
N LYS A 103 -5.22 -0.62 -1.98
CA LYS A 103 -4.39 -1.35 -1.02
C LYS A 103 -2.98 -1.55 -1.52
N VAL A 104 -2.07 -1.81 -0.58
CA VAL A 104 -0.67 -2.12 -0.89
C VAL A 104 -0.63 -3.39 -1.77
N TYR A 105 0.24 -3.40 -2.79
CA TYR A 105 0.39 -4.41 -3.85
C TYR A 105 -0.77 -4.57 -4.82
N GLU A 106 -1.86 -3.84 -4.59
CA GLU A 106 -2.99 -3.84 -5.50
C GLU A 106 -2.60 -3.18 -6.84
N LYS A 107 -3.13 -3.75 -7.93
CA LYS A 107 -3.00 -3.21 -9.28
C LYS A 107 -4.37 -2.84 -9.80
N ARG A 108 -4.49 -1.66 -10.39
CA ARG A 108 -5.73 -1.15 -10.99
C ARG A 108 -5.49 -0.46 -12.31
N THR A 109 -6.41 -0.68 -13.24
CA THR A 109 -6.43 -0.08 -14.56
C THR A 109 -7.47 1.04 -14.61
N PHE A 110 -7.01 2.24 -14.96
CA PHE A 110 -7.80 3.45 -15.02
C PHE A 110 -8.03 3.86 -16.47
N TYR A 111 -9.24 4.37 -16.75
CA TYR A 111 -9.64 4.83 -18.08
C TYR A 111 -9.90 6.34 -18.05
N LEU A 112 -8.91 7.12 -18.46
CA LEU A 112 -9.00 8.58 -18.48
C LEU A 112 -9.55 9.04 -19.82
N ASN A 113 -10.66 9.76 -19.82
CA ASN A 113 -11.17 10.39 -21.02
C ASN A 113 -10.49 11.74 -21.25
N LEU A 114 -9.43 11.78 -22.06
CA LEU A 114 -8.64 12.99 -22.31
C LEU A 114 -9.40 14.04 -23.13
N THR A 115 -10.47 13.65 -23.84
CA THR A 115 -11.28 14.59 -24.64
C THR A 115 -12.05 15.61 -23.79
N THR A 116 -12.17 15.37 -22.48
CA THR A 116 -12.77 16.32 -21.55
C THR A 116 -11.87 17.52 -21.26
N SER A 117 -10.57 17.42 -21.58
CA SER A 117 -9.62 18.53 -21.46
C SER A 117 -9.73 19.46 -22.66
N GLU A 118 -9.96 20.75 -22.41
CA GLU A 118 -9.99 21.78 -23.45
C GLU A 118 -8.59 22.29 -23.84
N ILE A 119 -7.57 21.95 -23.04
CA ILE A 119 -6.21 22.49 -23.18
C ILE A 119 -5.20 21.46 -23.70
N LEU A 120 -5.47 20.15 -23.53
CA LEU A 120 -4.56 19.11 -23.98
C LEU A 120 -4.70 18.83 -25.48
N ASN A 121 -3.57 18.78 -26.17
CA ASN A 121 -3.49 18.19 -27.49
C ASN A 121 -3.23 16.68 -27.37
N ILE A 122 -4.28 15.87 -27.49
CA ILE A 122 -4.23 14.41 -27.32
C ILE A 122 -3.17 13.75 -28.23
N SER A 123 -3.01 14.26 -29.46
CA SER A 123 -2.01 13.74 -30.42
C SER A 123 -0.55 14.00 -30.04
N ASP A 124 -0.32 14.83 -29.02
CA ASP A 124 0.96 15.34 -28.58
C ASP A 124 1.25 15.04 -27.10
N VAL A 125 0.42 14.19 -26.47
CA VAL A 125 0.63 13.73 -25.09
C VAL A 125 1.90 12.87 -25.06
N TYR A 126 2.83 13.24 -24.19
CA TYR A 126 4.12 12.55 -24.08
C TYR A 126 4.35 11.93 -22.69
N LYS A 127 3.58 12.31 -21.67
CA LYS A 127 3.77 11.81 -20.30
C LYS A 127 2.46 11.76 -19.49
N ILE A 128 2.33 10.73 -18.67
CA ILE A 128 1.32 10.62 -17.60
C ILE A 128 2.04 10.37 -16.28
N SER A 129 1.70 11.12 -15.24
CA SER A 129 2.16 10.94 -13.86
C SER A 129 0.98 10.74 -12.91
N ILE A 130 1.24 10.20 -11.72
CA ILE A 130 0.21 9.97 -10.71
C ILE A 130 0.53 10.70 -9.40
N VAL A 131 -0.51 11.12 -8.68
CA VAL A 131 -0.43 11.74 -7.36
C VAL A 131 -1.46 11.06 -6.44
N PRO A 132 -1.08 10.38 -5.36
CA PRO A 132 -2.05 9.80 -4.43
C PRO A 132 -2.79 10.88 -3.65
N ILE A 133 -4.05 10.61 -3.33
CA ILE A 133 -4.83 11.31 -2.31
C ILE A 133 -5.20 10.28 -1.25
N PHE A 134 -4.86 10.56 0.00
CA PHE A 134 -5.05 9.63 1.11
C PHE A 134 -5.65 10.33 2.32
N ILE A 135 -6.29 9.53 3.19
CA ILE A 135 -6.73 10.02 4.50
C ILE A 135 -5.54 9.90 5.45
N SER A 136 -5.06 11.03 5.95
CA SER A 136 -3.96 11.00 6.91
C SER A 136 -4.46 10.50 8.27
N SER A 137 -3.91 9.40 8.76
CA SER A 137 -4.26 8.80 10.05
C SER A 137 -3.93 9.72 11.25
N ALA A 138 -3.04 10.70 11.09
CA ALA A 138 -2.76 11.72 12.10
C ALA A 138 -3.85 12.79 12.24
N SER A 139 -4.52 13.14 11.13
CA SER A 139 -5.42 14.30 11.05
C SER A 139 -6.85 13.95 10.65
N GLY A 140 -7.07 12.76 10.11
CA GLY A 140 -8.35 12.28 9.58
C GLY A 140 -8.82 13.00 8.32
N ILE A 141 -8.00 13.86 7.71
CA ILE A 141 -8.37 14.66 6.54
C ILE A 141 -7.71 14.14 5.26
N GLU A 142 -8.39 14.40 4.13
CA GLU A 142 -7.82 14.16 2.81
C GLU A 142 -6.57 15.00 2.61
N THR A 143 -5.50 14.35 2.20
CA THR A 143 -4.19 14.96 1.94
C THR A 143 -3.71 14.53 0.56
N VAL A 144 -3.20 15.48 -0.21
CA VAL A 144 -2.57 15.22 -1.52
C VAL A 144 -1.10 14.87 -1.29
N GLY A 145 -0.68 13.72 -1.81
CA GLY A 145 0.71 13.27 -1.77
C GLY A 145 1.58 13.93 -2.86
N PRO A 146 2.86 13.56 -2.94
CA PRO A 146 3.77 14.01 -3.98
C PRO A 146 3.41 13.37 -5.33
N GLN A 147 3.78 14.06 -6.41
CA GLN A 147 3.77 13.46 -7.73
C GLN A 147 4.79 12.33 -7.78
N MET A 148 4.35 11.17 -8.25
CA MET A 148 5.15 9.95 -8.35
C MET A 148 5.47 9.65 -9.82
N GLY A 149 6.21 8.56 -10.03
CA GLY A 149 6.80 8.20 -11.32
C GLY A 149 5.84 8.39 -12.51
N GLY A 150 6.37 8.90 -13.62
CA GLY A 150 5.62 9.12 -14.85
C GLY A 150 5.92 8.07 -15.92
N TYR A 151 4.91 7.66 -16.66
CA TYR A 151 5.03 6.85 -17.87
C TYR A 151 5.15 7.78 -19.08
N GLY A 152 6.25 7.66 -19.82
CA GLY A 152 6.47 8.43 -21.04
C GLY A 152 6.15 7.62 -22.29
N PHE A 153 5.44 8.22 -23.25
CA PHE A 153 5.15 7.59 -24.53
C PHE A 153 6.33 7.78 -25.50
N GLY A 154 6.66 6.73 -26.24
CA GLY A 154 7.94 6.55 -26.93
C GLY A 154 8.47 7.75 -27.72
N GLY A 155 9.61 8.25 -27.23
CA GLY A 155 10.66 8.92 -27.97
C GLY A 155 11.82 9.08 -27.01
N ASN A 156 12.90 8.28 -27.16
CA ASN A 156 14.12 8.25 -26.32
C ASN A 156 14.17 9.35 -25.25
N ILE A 157 13.48 9.13 -24.12
CA ILE A 157 13.30 10.16 -23.11
C ILE A 157 14.61 10.22 -22.33
N GLN A 158 15.48 11.13 -22.76
CA GLN A 158 16.39 11.81 -21.85
C GLN A 158 15.49 12.57 -20.86
N ILE A 159 15.39 12.04 -19.64
CA ILE A 159 14.62 12.66 -18.55
C ILE A 159 15.29 13.99 -18.20
N ASN A 160 14.82 15.08 -18.81
CA ASN A 160 15.20 16.45 -18.47
C ASN A 160 13.93 17.24 -18.07
N SER A 161 13.14 16.69 -17.14
CA SER A 161 12.01 17.40 -16.52
C SER A 161 12.37 17.78 -15.09
N THR A 162 12.74 19.05 -14.90
CA THR A 162 13.30 19.65 -13.68
C THR A 162 12.26 20.23 -12.73
N THR A 163 11.18 19.51 -12.42
CA THR A 163 10.38 19.85 -11.22
C THR A 163 10.79 18.90 -10.10
N ASN A 164 12.00 19.17 -9.62
CA ASN A 164 12.55 18.62 -8.42
C ASN A 164 11.62 18.98 -7.23
N LEU A 165 10.93 17.98 -6.68
CA LEU A 165 10.08 18.11 -5.50
C LEU A 165 10.90 18.52 -4.27
N CYS A 166 12.18 18.14 -4.28
CA CYS A 166 13.22 18.65 -3.42
C CYS A 166 14.43 19.04 -4.27
N THR A 167 15.12 20.09 -3.86
CA THR A 167 16.42 20.48 -4.44
C THR A 167 17.58 20.23 -3.48
N GLN A 168 17.27 20.02 -2.19
CA GLN A 168 18.21 19.76 -1.11
C GLN A 168 17.56 18.88 -0.05
N ASN A 169 18.37 18.20 0.78
CA ASN A 169 17.89 17.25 1.79
C ASN A 169 16.93 17.87 2.80
N SER A 170 17.10 19.16 3.14
CA SER A 170 16.23 19.87 4.08
C SER A 170 14.79 20.03 3.59
N ASP A 171 14.55 19.88 2.28
CA ASP A 171 13.20 19.95 1.73
C ASP A 171 12.39 18.67 2.06
N CYS A 172 13.06 17.60 2.49
CA CYS A 172 12.49 16.27 2.71
C CYS A 172 12.14 15.95 4.15
N GLY A 173 12.46 16.85 5.08
CA GLY A 173 12.28 16.64 6.51
C GLY A 173 13.56 16.90 7.29
N ILE A 174 13.48 16.68 8.60
CA ILE A 174 14.62 16.83 9.52
C ILE A 174 14.99 15.45 10.01
N ASP A 175 16.27 15.09 9.87
CA ASP A 175 16.79 13.87 10.45
C ASP A 175 16.54 13.83 11.96
N TYR A 176 16.12 12.68 12.47
CA TYR A 176 15.92 12.51 13.91
C TYR A 176 16.41 11.17 14.42
N TRP A 177 16.76 11.16 15.71
CA TRP A 177 17.13 9.96 16.43
C TRP A 177 15.90 9.20 16.88
N ILE A 178 15.93 7.89 16.70
CA ILE A 178 14.86 7.03 17.17
C ILE A 178 15.12 6.71 18.65
N SER A 179 14.16 7.06 19.51
CA SER A 179 14.28 6.84 20.95
C SER A 179 14.13 5.37 21.33
N GLY A 180 14.98 4.86 22.24
CA GLY A 180 14.98 3.46 22.66
C GLY A 180 15.62 2.50 21.65
N SER A 181 16.33 3.06 20.66
CA SER A 181 17.00 2.31 19.59
C SER A 181 18.52 2.21 19.80
N GLU A 182 18.99 2.54 20.99
CA GLU A 182 20.39 2.47 21.39
C GLU A 182 20.85 1.00 21.54
N PHE A 183 22.00 0.66 20.97
CA PHE A 183 22.59 -0.67 21.04
C PHE A 183 24.11 -0.61 20.92
N CYS A 184 24.79 -1.70 21.28
CA CYS A 184 26.25 -1.75 21.25
C CYS A 184 26.79 -2.27 19.91
N ASN A 185 27.91 -1.71 19.46
CA ASN A 185 28.63 -2.23 18.30
C ASN A 185 29.15 -3.65 18.59
N GLY A 186 29.48 -4.41 17.53
CA GLY A 186 29.97 -5.78 17.69
C GLY A 186 31.25 -5.94 18.54
N ASN A 187 32.00 -4.86 18.76
CA ASN A 187 33.21 -4.85 19.58
C ASN A 187 32.96 -4.38 21.02
N GLY A 188 31.75 -3.98 21.37
CA GLY A 188 31.39 -3.47 22.71
C GLY A 188 32.06 -2.16 23.10
N THR A 189 32.55 -1.34 22.16
CA THR A 189 33.27 -0.08 22.45
C THR A 189 32.50 1.17 22.05
N GLN A 190 31.39 1.02 21.33
CA GLN A 190 30.60 2.14 20.82
C GLN A 190 29.11 1.87 21.02
N VAL A 191 28.41 2.90 21.47
CA VAL A 191 26.95 2.94 21.44
C VAL A 191 26.52 3.45 20.07
N LEU A 192 25.74 2.66 19.35
CA LEU A 192 25.02 3.09 18.17
C LEU A 192 23.57 3.41 18.52
N ARG A 193 22.96 4.26 17.70
CA ARG A 193 21.53 4.54 17.73
C ARG A 193 21.03 4.67 16.31
N TYR A 194 19.81 4.22 16.04
CA TYR A 194 19.21 4.43 14.73
C TYR A 194 18.81 5.90 14.54
N LYS A 195 19.17 6.44 13.38
CA LYS A 195 18.79 7.76 12.90
C LYS A 195 18.01 7.60 11.62
N LYS A 196 16.86 8.26 11.54
CA LYS A 196 16.13 8.43 10.28
C LYS A 196 16.74 9.62 9.54
N ILE A 197 17.23 9.38 8.34
CA ILE A 197 17.84 10.39 7.48
C ILE A 197 16.91 10.67 6.32
N PHE A 198 16.64 11.93 6.04
CA PHE A 198 15.90 12.38 4.87
C PHE A 198 16.88 12.92 3.84
N GLN A 199 16.78 12.46 2.60
CA GLN A 199 17.65 12.88 1.52
C GLN A 199 16.86 13.16 0.25
N CYS A 200 17.30 14.17 -0.46
CA CYS A 200 16.79 14.48 -1.78
C CYS A 200 17.62 13.72 -2.82
N TYR A 201 17.00 12.75 -3.48
CA TYR A 201 17.65 11.99 -4.55
C TYR A 201 16.88 12.16 -5.85
N SER A 202 17.55 12.72 -6.86
CA SER A 202 16.98 12.95 -8.20
C SER A 202 15.65 13.73 -8.19
N GLY A 203 15.52 14.69 -7.27
CA GLY A 203 14.31 15.50 -7.15
C GLY A 203 13.21 14.89 -6.27
N PHE A 204 13.44 13.72 -5.66
CA PHE A 204 12.47 13.06 -4.79
C PHE A 204 13.01 12.88 -3.37
N CYS A 205 12.12 13.08 -2.41
CA CYS A 205 12.44 12.85 -1.01
C CYS A 205 12.41 11.37 -0.68
N GLN A 206 13.55 10.85 -0.28
CA GLN A 206 13.71 9.51 0.23
C GLN A 206 14.11 9.59 1.70
N ASN A 207 13.84 8.54 2.45
CA ASN A 207 14.40 8.40 3.79
C ASN A 207 15.06 7.04 3.95
N THR A 208 16.07 6.98 4.80
CA THR A 208 16.76 5.75 5.18
C THR A 208 16.90 5.72 6.70
N ILE A 209 16.86 4.53 7.27
CA ILE A 209 17.16 4.32 8.69
C ILE A 209 18.54 3.68 8.76
N GLN A 210 19.48 4.35 9.42
CA GLN A 210 20.85 3.89 9.54
C GLN A 210 21.32 4.03 10.99
N ALA A 211 22.17 3.11 11.43
CA ALA A 211 22.79 3.18 12.75
C ALA A 211 23.98 4.13 12.72
N PHE A 212 24.02 5.08 13.66
CA PHE A 212 25.15 6.00 13.86
C PHE A 212 25.72 5.83 15.25
N ILE A 213 27.03 5.98 15.36
CA ILE A 213 27.72 6.05 16.66
C ILE A 213 27.25 7.33 17.37
N VAL A 214 26.65 7.17 18.54
CA VAL A 214 26.25 8.29 19.42
C VAL A 214 27.26 8.51 20.54
N GLU A 215 27.94 7.46 20.98
CA GLU A 215 28.93 7.52 22.06
C GLU A 215 30.03 6.48 21.82
N THR A 216 31.27 6.85 22.13
CA THR A 216 32.41 5.92 22.16
C THR A 216 32.87 5.79 23.60
N CYS A 217 32.89 4.57 24.12
CA CYS A 217 33.24 4.30 25.51
C CYS A 217 34.73 4.59 25.74
N LEU A 218 35.06 5.32 26.82
CA LEU A 218 36.41 5.80 27.09
C LEU A 218 37.08 5.04 28.24
N GLY A 219 38.39 4.85 28.15
CA GLY A 219 39.17 4.23 29.21
C GLY A 219 38.84 2.75 29.40
N SER A 220 38.33 2.38 30.58
CA SER A 220 37.89 1.02 30.92
C SER A 220 36.38 0.80 30.72
N GLU A 221 35.68 1.77 30.12
CA GLU A 221 34.25 1.64 29.86
C GLU A 221 33.98 0.60 28.76
N VAL A 222 32.91 -0.15 28.95
CA VAL A 222 32.37 -1.07 27.94
C VAL A 222 30.96 -0.63 27.58
N CYS A 223 30.62 -0.75 26.30
CA CYS A 223 29.25 -0.55 25.85
C CYS A 223 28.42 -1.73 26.34
N TYR A 224 27.33 -1.43 27.02
CA TYR A 224 26.42 -2.39 27.56
C TYR A 224 24.98 -1.89 27.47
N ALA A 225 24.09 -2.66 26.84
CA ALA A 225 22.67 -2.33 26.70
C ALA A 225 22.44 -0.91 26.13
N GLY A 226 23.28 -0.49 25.18
CA GLY A 226 23.22 0.83 24.56
C GLY A 226 23.74 1.98 25.44
N GLN A 227 24.58 1.71 26.44
CA GLN A 227 25.20 2.72 27.31
C GLN A 227 26.67 2.38 27.60
N CYS A 228 27.53 3.38 27.74
CA CYS A 228 28.90 3.16 28.23
C CYS A 228 28.91 3.07 29.76
N ILE A 229 29.45 1.98 30.30
CA ILE A 229 29.54 1.73 31.75
C ILE A 229 30.99 1.46 32.17
N SER A 230 31.42 2.04 33.30
CA SER A 230 32.83 2.04 33.75
C SER A 230 33.27 0.78 34.49
N GLU A 231 32.33 -0.01 35.00
CA GLU A 231 32.59 -1.25 35.73
C GLU A 231 31.88 -2.41 35.03
N GLN A 232 32.62 -3.51 34.80
CA GLN A 232 32.02 -4.73 34.29
C GLN A 232 31.01 -5.23 35.32
N ILE A 233 29.75 -5.34 34.90
CA ILE A 233 28.71 -5.96 35.71
C ILE A 233 29.10 -7.42 35.88
N SER A 234 29.43 -7.78 37.13
CA SER A 234 29.72 -9.17 37.48
C SER A 234 28.41 -9.94 37.49
N CYS A 235 28.42 -11.09 36.83
CA CYS A 235 27.26 -11.97 36.71
C CYS A 235 27.63 -13.40 37.08
N THR A 236 26.60 -14.17 37.45
CA THR A 236 26.67 -15.63 37.51
C THR A 236 25.68 -16.22 36.51
N PRO A 237 25.87 -17.48 36.05
CA PRO A 237 24.89 -18.15 35.19
C PRO A 237 23.47 -18.20 35.76
N GLU A 238 23.32 -18.06 37.08
CA GLU A 238 22.03 -18.10 37.80
C GLU A 238 21.34 -16.73 37.84
N ASN A 239 22.10 -15.63 37.74
CA ASN A 239 21.59 -14.26 37.90
C ASN A 239 21.68 -13.41 36.62
N VAL A 240 21.96 -14.01 35.46
CA VAL A 240 22.12 -13.29 34.17
C VAL A 240 20.97 -12.33 33.93
N THR A 241 19.73 -12.75 34.12
CA THR A 241 18.56 -11.89 33.87
C THR A 241 18.47 -10.69 34.83
N GLN A 242 18.93 -10.86 36.07
CA GLN A 242 18.83 -9.83 37.11
C GLN A 242 19.99 -8.83 37.03
N ASP A 243 21.19 -9.33 36.76
CA ASP A 243 22.42 -8.53 36.73
C ASP A 243 22.65 -7.95 35.33
N CYS A 244 22.42 -8.76 34.29
CA CYS A 244 22.65 -8.40 32.89
C CYS A 244 21.35 -8.00 32.13
N GLY A 245 20.17 -8.15 32.73
CA GLY A 245 18.92 -7.89 32.01
C GLY A 245 18.53 -9.01 31.02
N MET A 246 17.51 -8.76 30.21
CA MET A 246 16.86 -9.77 29.38
C MET A 246 17.28 -9.69 27.91
N SER A 247 17.56 -10.85 27.32
CA SER A 247 17.56 -11.02 25.86
C SER A 247 16.20 -10.66 25.27
N GLY A 248 16.18 -10.11 24.06
CA GLY A 248 14.94 -9.72 23.40
C GLY A 248 15.16 -9.00 22.08
N PHE A 249 14.06 -8.78 21.37
CA PHE A 249 14.08 -8.01 20.13
C PHE A 249 14.42 -6.54 20.38
N VAL A 250 15.25 -5.98 19.51
CA VAL A 250 15.70 -4.59 19.52
C VAL A 250 15.61 -4.03 18.10
N GLY A 251 15.48 -2.71 17.98
CA GLY A 251 15.25 -2.07 16.68
C GLY A 251 13.86 -2.38 16.11
N PHE A 252 13.71 -2.33 14.79
CA PHE A 252 12.43 -2.52 14.11
C PHE A 252 12.42 -3.80 13.29
N PRO A 253 11.30 -4.53 13.27
CA PRO A 253 11.13 -5.59 12.29
C PRO A 253 11.13 -5.00 10.88
N TYR A 254 11.67 -5.75 9.93
CA TYR A 254 11.74 -5.38 8.53
C TYR A 254 11.70 -6.62 7.61
N CYS A 255 11.33 -6.42 6.35
CA CYS A 255 11.26 -7.49 5.37
C CYS A 255 12.63 -7.94 4.88
N TYR A 256 12.88 -9.25 4.92
CA TYR A 256 14.12 -9.86 4.46
C TYR A 256 13.84 -10.84 3.31
N ASN A 257 14.30 -10.48 2.12
CA ASN A 257 13.81 -11.08 0.86
C ASN A 257 14.85 -12.00 0.18
N ASN A 258 15.94 -12.41 0.83
CA ASN A 258 16.98 -13.21 0.16
C ASN A 258 17.74 -14.22 1.06
N PRO A 259 17.66 -15.53 0.80
CA PRO A 259 16.85 -16.22 -0.22
C PRO A 259 15.39 -16.40 0.23
N PRO A 260 14.44 -16.65 -0.71
CA PRO A 260 13.07 -17.04 -0.40
C PRO A 260 13.03 -18.26 0.54
N PRO A 261 12.00 -18.41 1.40
CA PRO A 261 10.78 -17.59 1.50
C PRO A 261 11.00 -16.21 2.14
N GLU A 262 10.07 -15.28 1.90
CA GLU A 262 10.15 -13.94 2.48
C GLU A 262 9.97 -13.96 4.01
N LYS A 263 10.86 -13.19 4.62
CA LYS A 263 11.09 -12.92 6.03
C LYS A 263 10.43 -11.72 6.66
N ILE A 264 9.82 -11.80 7.83
CA ILE A 264 9.95 -10.68 8.79
C ILE A 264 11.10 -11.01 9.73
N VAL A 265 12.14 -10.18 9.73
CA VAL A 265 13.28 -10.33 10.65
C VAL A 265 13.42 -9.09 11.52
N GLN A 266 13.96 -9.29 12.72
CA GLN A 266 14.30 -8.21 13.63
C GLN A 266 15.61 -8.54 14.33
N SER A 267 16.38 -7.51 14.68
CA SER A 267 17.57 -7.71 15.51
C SER A 267 17.15 -8.26 16.87
N TYR A 268 17.77 -9.35 17.29
CA TYR A 268 17.61 -9.96 18.59
C TYR A 268 18.90 -9.77 19.37
N ARG A 269 18.80 -9.07 20.48
CA ARG A 269 19.87 -8.90 21.45
C ARG A 269 19.88 -10.11 22.36
N ASP A 270 20.97 -10.86 22.33
CA ASP A 270 21.21 -11.97 23.25
C ASP A 270 22.24 -11.56 24.32
N ILE A 271 21.84 -11.70 25.58
CA ILE A 271 22.61 -11.36 26.75
C ILE A 271 23.01 -12.65 27.46
N SER A 272 24.31 -12.86 27.65
CA SER A 272 24.86 -14.04 28.31
C SER A 272 25.93 -13.66 29.34
N CYS A 273 26.25 -14.57 30.25
CA CYS A 273 27.33 -14.38 31.21
C CYS A 273 28.55 -15.22 30.81
N VAL A 274 29.64 -14.56 30.41
CA VAL A 274 30.87 -15.22 29.95
C VAL A 274 32.02 -14.75 30.83
N ASN A 275 32.70 -15.69 31.49
CA ASN A 275 33.81 -15.41 32.42
C ASN A 275 33.44 -14.43 33.55
N ASN A 276 32.24 -14.58 34.14
CA ASN A 276 31.66 -13.69 35.16
C ASN A 276 31.44 -12.24 34.72
N ALA A 277 31.44 -11.96 33.41
CA ALA A 277 31.09 -10.65 32.86
C ALA A 277 29.90 -10.78 31.91
N CYS A 278 29.00 -9.80 31.95
CA CYS A 278 27.90 -9.74 30.98
C CYS A 278 28.46 -9.53 29.57
N ALA A 279 28.04 -10.38 28.64
CA ALA A 279 28.35 -10.30 27.22
C ALA A 279 27.06 -10.09 26.43
N GLU A 280 27.13 -9.23 25.42
CA GLU A 280 26.02 -8.92 24.51
C GLU A 280 26.41 -9.36 23.10
N SER A 281 25.45 -9.96 22.39
CA SER A 281 25.55 -10.18 20.95
C SER A 281 24.23 -9.79 20.29
N ILE A 282 24.32 -9.29 19.05
CA ILE A 282 23.14 -8.95 18.26
C ILE A 282 23.14 -9.85 17.04
N THR A 283 22.06 -10.61 16.87
CA THR A 283 21.85 -11.50 15.73
C THR A 283 20.52 -11.15 15.09
N GLU A 284 20.37 -11.45 13.80
CA GLU A 284 19.07 -11.32 13.16
C GLU A 284 18.26 -12.58 13.40
N GLN A 285 17.05 -12.42 13.94
CA GLN A 285 16.12 -13.52 14.13
C GLN A 285 14.87 -13.30 13.30
N THR A 286 14.33 -14.41 12.79
CA THR A 286 13.03 -14.44 12.14
C THR A 286 11.95 -14.20 13.19
N VAL A 287 11.16 -13.14 13.01
CA VAL A 287 9.94 -12.86 13.79
C VAL A 287 8.78 -13.67 13.23
N GLU A 288 8.65 -13.65 11.90
CA GLU A 288 7.58 -14.32 11.17
C GLU A 288 8.10 -14.80 9.80
N LEU A 289 7.57 -15.94 9.35
CA LEU A 289 7.83 -16.51 8.03
C LEU A 289 6.58 -16.31 7.17
N CYS A 290 6.71 -15.61 6.04
CA CYS A 290 5.60 -15.51 5.09
C CYS A 290 5.47 -16.84 4.35
N ASN A 291 4.30 -17.46 4.44
CA ASN A 291 4.07 -18.81 3.94
C ASN A 291 3.42 -18.80 2.55
N GLY A 292 3.78 -19.78 1.72
CA GLY A 292 3.14 -19.96 0.41
C GLY A 292 3.40 -18.80 -0.55
N THR A 293 2.34 -18.09 -0.92
CA THR A 293 2.31 -16.94 -1.82
C THR A 293 2.36 -15.60 -1.10
N GLU A 294 2.37 -15.61 0.23
CA GLU A 294 2.50 -14.39 1.03
C GLU A 294 3.86 -13.71 0.77
N VAL A 295 3.82 -12.40 0.60
CA VAL A 295 5.01 -11.56 0.53
C VAL A 295 5.07 -10.70 1.79
N CYS A 296 6.27 -10.37 2.22
CA CYS A 296 6.48 -9.40 3.27
C CYS A 296 6.39 -7.99 2.69
N GLY A 297 5.50 -7.18 3.23
CA GLY A 297 5.37 -5.77 2.89
C GLY A 297 5.11 -4.92 4.12
N GLY A 298 4.93 -3.61 3.92
CA GLY A 298 4.82 -2.63 5.00
C GLY A 298 6.13 -1.90 5.30
N GLY A 299 6.03 -0.78 6.01
CA GLY A 299 7.19 0.03 6.37
C GLY A 299 8.07 -0.61 7.46
N ILE A 300 9.31 -0.14 7.59
CA ILE A 300 10.17 -0.53 8.72
C ILE A 300 9.45 -0.21 10.04
N GLY A 301 9.23 -1.23 10.86
CA GLY A 301 8.53 -1.13 12.14
C GLY A 301 7.12 -1.69 12.18
N ASP A 302 6.51 -1.93 11.02
CA ASP A 302 5.19 -2.55 10.89
C ASP A 302 5.10 -3.44 9.63
N PRO A 303 6.05 -4.38 9.43
CA PRO A 303 5.95 -5.30 8.30
C PRO A 303 4.89 -6.37 8.58
N GLU A 304 4.16 -6.76 7.54
CA GLU A 304 3.15 -7.81 7.57
C GLU A 304 3.37 -8.78 6.41
N CYS A 305 3.11 -10.06 6.65
CA CYS A 305 2.95 -11.05 5.59
C CYS A 305 1.50 -10.98 5.08
N PHE A 306 1.31 -10.83 3.78
CA PHE A 306 -0.03 -10.83 3.17
C PHE A 306 0.05 -11.39 1.75
N GLU A 307 -1.09 -11.86 1.24
CA GLU A 307 -1.21 -12.29 -0.15
C GLU A 307 -1.48 -11.07 -1.03
N PRO A 308 -0.59 -10.76 -2.00
CA PRO A 308 -0.79 -9.63 -2.89
C PRO A 308 -2.01 -9.90 -3.77
N VAL A 309 -2.92 -8.94 -3.80
CA VAL A 309 -4.09 -8.95 -4.69
C VAL A 309 -3.60 -8.68 -6.11
N GLU A 310 -3.65 -9.67 -6.98
CA GLU A 310 -3.22 -9.55 -8.38
C GLU A 310 -4.09 -8.57 -9.18
N CYS A 311 -5.37 -8.42 -8.81
CA CYS A 311 -6.35 -7.63 -9.55
C CYS A 311 -7.47 -7.04 -8.66
N ALA A 312 -8.08 -5.94 -9.09
CA ALA A 312 -9.32 -5.43 -8.50
C ALA A 312 -10.51 -5.53 -9.47
N ALA A 313 -10.23 -5.56 -10.77
CA ALA A 313 -11.19 -5.69 -11.85
C ALA A 313 -10.62 -6.57 -12.97
N ASN A 314 -11.49 -7.11 -13.83
CA ASN A 314 -11.08 -7.96 -14.97
C ASN A 314 -10.08 -7.27 -15.92
N ALA A 315 -10.08 -5.93 -15.97
CA ALA A 315 -9.12 -5.17 -16.76
C ALA A 315 -7.67 -5.28 -16.26
N ASP A 316 -7.47 -5.71 -15.01
CA ASP A 316 -6.14 -5.86 -14.41
C ASP A 316 -5.48 -7.18 -14.80
N CYS A 317 -6.26 -8.15 -15.25
CA CYS A 317 -5.81 -9.49 -15.63
C CYS A 317 -5.38 -9.58 -17.09
N SER A 318 -4.65 -10.64 -17.43
CA SER A 318 -4.23 -10.86 -18.82
C SER A 318 -5.44 -11.20 -19.69
N PRO A 319 -5.38 -10.99 -21.01
CA PRO A 319 -6.43 -11.46 -21.90
C PRO A 319 -6.71 -12.95 -21.69
N GLY A 320 -7.94 -13.28 -21.29
CA GLY A 320 -8.38 -14.65 -20.99
C GLY A 320 -8.47 -15.00 -19.53
N GLU A 321 -8.26 -14.02 -18.67
CA GLU A 321 -8.43 -14.14 -17.23
C GLU A 321 -9.48 -13.13 -16.74
N ILE A 322 -10.14 -13.47 -15.63
CA ILE A 322 -11.01 -12.57 -14.87
C ILE A 322 -10.45 -12.39 -13.47
N CYS A 323 -10.81 -11.27 -12.86
CA CYS A 323 -10.47 -11.03 -11.47
C CYS A 323 -11.51 -11.71 -10.58
N ASP A 324 -11.11 -12.77 -9.90
CA ASP A 324 -11.93 -13.48 -8.93
C ASP A 324 -11.29 -13.40 -7.55
N GLU A 325 -11.99 -12.78 -6.61
CA GLU A 325 -11.54 -12.53 -5.23
C GLU A 325 -10.12 -11.96 -5.10
N GLY A 326 -9.65 -11.22 -6.10
CA GLY A 326 -8.33 -10.60 -6.09
C GLY A 326 -7.22 -11.37 -6.79
N SER A 327 -7.53 -12.52 -7.39
CA SER A 327 -6.60 -13.31 -8.20
C SER A 327 -7.03 -13.34 -9.66
N CYS A 328 -6.08 -13.33 -10.58
CA CYS A 328 -6.38 -13.50 -12.00
C CYS A 328 -6.54 -14.99 -12.31
N VAL A 329 -7.78 -15.42 -12.51
CA VAL A 329 -8.09 -16.81 -12.86
C VAL A 329 -8.53 -16.90 -14.31
N PRO A 330 -8.25 -18.01 -15.02
CA PRO A 330 -8.73 -18.20 -16.38
C PRO A 330 -10.25 -17.99 -16.46
N GLU A 331 -10.69 -17.22 -17.45
CA GLU A 331 -12.11 -16.99 -17.69
C GLU A 331 -12.78 -18.30 -18.14
N GLU A 332 -13.83 -18.70 -17.42
CA GLU A 332 -14.67 -19.84 -17.80
C GLU A 332 -16.00 -19.38 -18.41
N VAL A 333 -16.67 -20.29 -19.12
CA VAL A 333 -18.01 -20.04 -19.67
C VAL A 333 -19.00 -19.82 -18.53
N ALA A 334 -19.51 -18.59 -18.39
CA ALA A 334 -20.45 -18.24 -17.33
C ALA A 334 -21.81 -18.94 -17.49
N LEU A 335 -22.22 -19.19 -18.73
CA LEU A 335 -23.40 -20.00 -19.06
C LEU A 335 -23.32 -20.48 -20.51
N SER A 336 -23.72 -21.71 -20.77
CA SER A 336 -23.97 -22.18 -22.13
C SER A 336 -25.32 -22.87 -22.26
N GLY A 337 -25.81 -22.93 -23.49
CA GLY A 337 -27.08 -23.56 -23.79
C GLY A 337 -27.47 -23.44 -25.25
N ASN A 338 -28.73 -23.70 -25.55
CA ASN A 338 -29.26 -23.55 -26.91
C ASN A 338 -30.35 -22.49 -26.95
N VAL A 339 -30.38 -21.72 -28.03
CA VAL A 339 -31.46 -20.79 -28.36
C VAL A 339 -32.74 -21.60 -28.57
N SER A 340 -33.77 -21.38 -27.76
CA SER A 340 -35.06 -22.02 -27.95
C SER A 340 -35.89 -21.28 -28.99
N SER A 341 -36.05 -19.97 -28.82
CA SER A 341 -36.89 -19.16 -29.70
C SER A 341 -36.31 -17.75 -29.83
N PRO A 342 -35.81 -17.37 -31.03
CA PRO A 342 -35.41 -16.00 -31.31
C PRO A 342 -36.61 -15.13 -31.70
N TRP A 343 -36.57 -13.84 -31.32
CA TRP A 343 -37.67 -12.89 -31.53
C TRP A 343 -37.14 -11.45 -31.67
N PRO A 344 -37.83 -10.53 -32.37
CA PRO A 344 -38.93 -10.78 -33.30
C PRO A 344 -38.45 -11.51 -34.56
N PRO A 345 -39.30 -12.30 -35.23
CA PRO A 345 -38.91 -13.04 -36.43
C PRO A 345 -38.31 -12.15 -37.52
N GLY A 346 -37.17 -12.57 -38.09
CA GLY A 346 -36.43 -11.84 -39.13
C GLY A 346 -35.47 -10.76 -38.59
N VAL A 347 -35.60 -10.42 -37.31
CA VAL A 347 -34.72 -9.49 -36.60
C VAL A 347 -33.87 -10.24 -35.58
N ASN A 348 -34.48 -11.12 -34.79
CA ASN A 348 -33.81 -11.97 -33.80
C ASN A 348 -32.96 -11.18 -32.77
N GLU A 349 -33.44 -10.01 -32.34
CA GLU A 349 -32.76 -9.18 -31.33
C GLU A 349 -32.82 -9.80 -29.91
N TYR A 350 -33.82 -10.63 -29.67
CA TYR A 350 -34.08 -11.33 -28.42
C TYR A 350 -34.01 -12.83 -28.63
N PHE A 351 -33.70 -13.57 -27.56
CA PHE A 351 -33.97 -14.99 -27.54
C PHE A 351 -34.30 -15.50 -26.15
N VAL A 352 -35.03 -16.61 -26.14
CA VAL A 352 -35.40 -17.37 -24.95
C VAL A 352 -34.61 -18.67 -24.92
N SER A 353 -34.22 -19.13 -23.74
CA SER A 353 -33.59 -20.45 -23.58
C SER A 353 -33.95 -21.08 -22.22
N PRO A 354 -34.27 -22.38 -22.17
CA PRO A 354 -34.52 -23.09 -20.92
C PRO A 354 -33.26 -23.24 -20.06
N ASN A 355 -32.07 -23.02 -20.63
CA ASN A 355 -30.80 -23.02 -19.92
C ASN A 355 -30.56 -21.73 -19.12
N LEU A 356 -31.32 -20.66 -19.39
CA LEU A 356 -31.18 -19.40 -18.66
C LEU A 356 -31.78 -19.53 -17.24
N PRO A 357 -31.14 -18.95 -16.21
CA PRO A 357 -31.66 -18.98 -14.84
C PRO A 357 -33.06 -18.38 -14.75
N ARG A 358 -34.00 -19.09 -14.11
CA ARG A 358 -35.42 -18.67 -13.98
C ARG A 358 -35.72 -17.92 -12.68
N ILE A 359 -34.80 -17.94 -11.72
CA ILE A 359 -35.01 -17.39 -10.38
C ILE A 359 -34.40 -15.99 -10.31
N PRO A 360 -35.19 -14.93 -10.07
CA PRO A 360 -34.67 -13.57 -9.90
C PRO A 360 -33.58 -13.51 -8.83
N GLY A 361 -32.49 -12.80 -9.11
CA GLY A 361 -31.41 -12.56 -8.15
C GLY A 361 -30.34 -13.66 -8.08
N THR A 362 -30.37 -14.65 -8.99
CA THR A 362 -29.26 -15.60 -9.13
C THR A 362 -28.05 -14.96 -9.80
N ILE A 363 -28.16 -14.57 -11.08
CA ILE A 363 -27.08 -13.96 -11.86
C ILE A 363 -27.66 -13.06 -12.94
N ASN A 364 -27.23 -11.80 -13.01
CA ASN A 364 -27.61 -10.88 -14.08
C ASN A 364 -26.48 -10.80 -15.12
N TYR A 365 -26.76 -11.25 -16.35
CA TYR A 365 -25.77 -11.25 -17.44
C TYR A 365 -25.72 -9.94 -18.23
N VAL A 366 -26.41 -8.87 -17.82
CA VAL A 366 -26.30 -7.57 -18.50
C VAL A 366 -24.84 -7.10 -18.53
N GLY A 367 -24.35 -6.74 -19.72
CA GLY A 367 -22.96 -6.34 -19.97
C GLY A 367 -22.03 -7.48 -20.37
N TYR A 368 -22.44 -8.74 -20.15
CA TYR A 368 -21.67 -9.92 -20.55
C TYR A 368 -21.63 -10.03 -22.07
N ARG A 369 -20.63 -10.76 -22.57
CA ARG A 369 -20.47 -11.09 -23.98
C ARG A 369 -21.11 -12.42 -24.28
N ILE A 370 -21.64 -12.55 -25.49
CA ILE A 370 -22.27 -13.78 -25.94
C ILE A 370 -21.86 -14.09 -27.37
N ILE A 371 -21.56 -15.35 -27.60
CA ILE A 371 -21.11 -15.89 -28.88
C ILE A 371 -21.97 -17.10 -29.25
N PHE A 372 -22.04 -17.42 -30.54
CA PHE A 372 -22.86 -18.52 -31.05
C PHE A 372 -22.02 -19.49 -31.89
N PRO A 373 -21.16 -20.31 -31.25
CA PRO A 373 -20.23 -21.19 -31.96
C PRO A 373 -20.94 -22.14 -32.92
N GLY A 374 -20.49 -22.16 -34.17
CA GLY A 374 -21.04 -23.03 -35.21
C GLY A 374 -22.38 -22.56 -35.81
N SER A 375 -22.87 -21.39 -35.45
CA SER A 375 -24.04 -20.75 -36.09
C SER A 375 -23.64 -19.80 -37.23
N ASP A 376 -24.65 -19.20 -37.88
CA ASP A 376 -24.46 -18.12 -38.87
C ASP A 376 -24.18 -16.75 -38.23
N GLU A 377 -24.32 -16.61 -36.91
CA GLU A 377 -23.98 -15.40 -36.16
C GLU A 377 -22.53 -15.49 -35.65
N ALA A 378 -21.61 -14.94 -36.45
CA ALA A 378 -20.17 -14.95 -36.16
C ALA A 378 -19.71 -13.77 -35.29
N ARG A 379 -20.56 -12.76 -35.03
CA ARG A 379 -20.18 -11.60 -34.22
C ARG A 379 -20.20 -11.94 -32.74
N CYS A 380 -19.30 -11.31 -31.98
CA CYS A 380 -19.41 -11.28 -30.54
C CYS A 380 -20.38 -10.18 -30.13
N LEU A 381 -21.47 -10.55 -29.47
CA LEU A 381 -22.55 -9.64 -29.10
C LEU A 381 -22.48 -9.33 -27.60
N THR A 382 -23.20 -8.29 -27.16
CA THR A 382 -23.37 -7.95 -25.75
C THR A 382 -24.81 -8.18 -25.30
N VAL A 383 -24.95 -8.77 -24.11
CA VAL A 383 -26.23 -8.88 -23.42
C VAL A 383 -26.63 -7.50 -22.92
N ARG A 384 -27.62 -6.89 -23.59
CA ARG A 384 -28.14 -5.56 -23.25
C ARG A 384 -29.20 -5.62 -22.17
N GLU A 385 -30.03 -6.66 -22.20
CA GLU A 385 -31.12 -6.88 -21.25
C GLU A 385 -31.18 -8.36 -20.89
N PHE A 386 -31.37 -8.65 -19.60
CA PHE A 386 -31.62 -9.99 -19.09
C PHE A 386 -32.86 -9.93 -18.21
N VAL A 387 -33.91 -10.67 -18.58
CA VAL A 387 -35.22 -10.55 -17.93
C VAL A 387 -35.67 -11.89 -17.36
N TYR A 388 -35.99 -11.86 -16.06
CA TYR A 388 -36.71 -12.94 -15.40
C TYR A 388 -38.21 -12.69 -15.53
N PRO A 389 -38.97 -13.54 -16.24
CA PRO A 389 -40.42 -13.43 -16.24
C PRO A 389 -40.97 -13.71 -14.84
N ASN A 390 -41.98 -12.94 -14.42
CA ASN A 390 -42.69 -13.16 -13.15
C ASN A 390 -43.70 -14.33 -13.23
N SER A 391 -43.32 -15.41 -13.91
CA SER A 391 -44.16 -16.58 -14.16
C SER A 391 -43.27 -17.80 -14.35
N THR A 392 -43.63 -18.90 -13.71
CA THR A 392 -42.96 -20.19 -13.87
C THR A 392 -43.21 -20.83 -15.24
N GLN A 393 -44.13 -20.30 -16.03
CA GLN A 393 -44.49 -20.81 -17.35
C GLN A 393 -43.57 -20.29 -18.47
N TYR A 394 -42.83 -19.21 -18.22
CA TYR A 394 -41.94 -18.60 -19.21
C TYR A 394 -40.49 -18.75 -18.78
N ASP A 395 -39.64 -19.01 -19.76
CA ASP A 395 -38.20 -19.00 -19.58
C ASP A 395 -37.67 -17.55 -19.59
N SER A 396 -36.54 -17.33 -18.94
CA SER A 396 -35.82 -16.06 -19.01
C SER A 396 -35.38 -15.78 -20.45
N TYR A 397 -35.26 -14.51 -20.78
CA TYR A 397 -34.86 -14.08 -22.11
C TYR A 397 -33.77 -13.02 -22.06
N ILE A 398 -33.00 -12.97 -23.15
CA ILE A 398 -31.92 -12.02 -23.38
C ILE A 398 -32.31 -11.11 -24.54
N ARG A 399 -31.94 -9.84 -24.43
CA ARG A 399 -31.85 -8.89 -25.54
C ARG A 399 -30.39 -8.60 -25.86
N LEU A 400 -30.06 -8.64 -27.14
CA LEU A 400 -28.72 -8.37 -27.65
C LEU A 400 -28.55 -6.88 -28.00
N ASP A 401 -27.32 -6.41 -28.12
CA ASP A 401 -26.99 -5.01 -28.41
C ASP A 401 -27.22 -4.60 -29.89
N PHE A 402 -27.49 -5.56 -30.77
CA PHE A 402 -27.78 -5.30 -32.19
C PHE A 402 -29.26 -5.40 -32.52
N SER A 403 -29.72 -4.49 -33.38
CA SER A 403 -31.10 -4.45 -33.89
C SER A 403 -31.43 -5.54 -34.91
N GLN A 404 -30.46 -6.37 -35.31
CA GLN A 404 -30.67 -7.55 -36.13
C GLN A 404 -29.51 -8.54 -35.94
N THR A 405 -29.82 -9.81 -35.75
CA THR A 405 -28.86 -10.91 -35.61
C THR A 405 -29.22 -12.11 -36.48
N ASN A 406 -28.23 -12.96 -36.74
CA ASN A 406 -28.37 -14.18 -37.53
C ASN A 406 -28.64 -15.42 -36.67
N ILE A 407 -29.02 -15.25 -35.41
CA ILE A 407 -29.30 -16.38 -34.51
C ILE A 407 -30.58 -17.11 -34.93
N SER A 408 -30.58 -18.42 -34.76
CA SER A 408 -31.66 -19.36 -35.09
C SER A 408 -32.02 -20.25 -33.91
N SER A 409 -33.22 -20.83 -33.93
CA SER A 409 -33.60 -21.85 -32.95
C SER A 409 -32.69 -23.06 -33.08
N GLY A 410 -32.13 -23.52 -31.97
CA GLY A 410 -31.16 -24.61 -31.89
C GLY A 410 -29.70 -24.14 -31.79
N ASP A 411 -29.39 -22.89 -32.12
CA ASP A 411 -28.02 -22.38 -32.05
C ASP A 411 -27.47 -22.52 -30.63
N TYR A 412 -26.26 -23.07 -30.53
CA TYR A 412 -25.54 -23.15 -29.27
C TYR A 412 -24.94 -21.79 -28.95
N PHE A 413 -25.10 -21.34 -27.70
CA PHE A 413 -24.56 -20.07 -27.23
C PHE A 413 -23.68 -20.27 -26.01
N GLU A 414 -22.73 -19.35 -25.85
CA GLU A 414 -21.88 -19.24 -24.66
C GLU A 414 -21.85 -17.79 -24.20
N ILE A 415 -22.06 -17.57 -22.90
CA ILE A 415 -22.00 -16.28 -22.23
C ILE A 415 -20.69 -16.20 -21.44
N TRP A 416 -19.98 -15.09 -21.62
CA TRP A 416 -18.66 -14.80 -21.07
C TRP A 416 -18.69 -13.44 -20.37
N GLN A 417 -17.94 -13.27 -19.30
CA GLN A 417 -17.95 -12.04 -18.51
C GLN A 417 -17.22 -10.90 -19.22
N THR A 418 -16.21 -11.21 -20.03
CA THR A 418 -15.37 -10.24 -20.73
C THR A 418 -15.43 -10.38 -22.25
N SER A 419 -14.85 -9.40 -22.95
CA SER A 419 -14.67 -9.45 -24.41
C SER A 419 -13.49 -10.27 -24.87
N TYR A 420 -12.78 -10.96 -23.98
CA TYR A 420 -11.64 -11.77 -24.39
C TYR A 420 -12.05 -12.83 -25.41
N ILE A 421 -13.13 -13.57 -25.16
CA ILE A 421 -13.58 -14.63 -26.07
C ILE A 421 -13.85 -14.08 -27.49
N CYS A 422 -14.29 -12.82 -27.59
CA CYS A 422 -14.54 -12.16 -28.86
C CYS A 422 -13.28 -12.05 -29.73
N SER A 423 -12.09 -12.06 -29.12
CA SER A 423 -10.80 -11.97 -29.81
C SER A 423 -10.26 -13.31 -30.30
N THR A 424 -10.87 -14.42 -29.87
CA THR A 424 -10.44 -15.79 -30.22
C THR A 424 -11.30 -16.45 -31.30
N ILE A 425 -12.39 -15.80 -31.70
CA ILE A 425 -13.30 -16.19 -32.80
C ILE A 425 -12.75 -15.64 -34.10
#